data_AF-A0A183SUK0-F1
#
_entry.id   AF-A0A183SUK0-F1
#
_cell.length_a   1.000
_cell.length_b   1.000
_cell.length_c   1.000
_cell.angle_alpha   90.00
_cell.angle_beta   90.00
_cell.angle_gamma   90.00
#
_symmetry.space_group_name_H-M   'P 1'
#
loop_
_entity.id
_entity.type
_entity.pdbx_description
1 polymer ?
#
loop_
_entity_poly.entity_id
_entity_poly.type
_entity_poly.pdbx_seq_one_letter_code
_entity_poly.pdbx_strand_id
1 'polypeptide(L)'
;LVVEVPVPPRFTKQLEDIVAEEGSQVVLEGVVEGRPTPAISWYRASTALTDSPDFRLEYVDGSVRLTLPEMTEKETGTYTCEATNPAGRAVNSANLSIRVKTLAPKFIKGLENTTVSDGNTIRLIVKASGKPKPNVKW
;
A
#
# COMPACT_ATOMS: atom_id res chain seq x y z
N LEU A 1 -47.89 -4.98 13.58
CA LEU A 1 -46.53 -4.41 13.64
C LEU A 1 -45.65 -5.31 12.78
N VAL A 2 -45.09 -4.83 11.68
CA VAL A 2 -44.08 -5.60 10.95
C VAL A 2 -42.77 -5.41 11.72
N VAL A 3 -42.29 -6.45 12.38
CA VAL A 3 -40.96 -6.43 13.02
C VAL A 3 -39.97 -6.70 11.90
N GLU A 4 -39.22 -5.69 11.46
CA GLU A 4 -38.13 -5.93 10.52
C GLU A 4 -37.09 -6.84 11.17
N VAL A 5 -36.79 -7.96 10.52
CA VAL A 5 -35.79 -8.92 11.01
C VAL A 5 -34.39 -8.33 10.77
N PRO A 6 -33.58 -8.13 11.82
CA PRO A 6 -32.21 -7.68 11.67
C PRO A 6 -31.38 -8.65 10.80
N VAL A 7 -30.54 -8.10 9.92
CA VAL A 7 -29.66 -8.84 9.02
C VAL A 7 -28.21 -8.50 9.37
N PRO A 8 -27.36 -9.48 9.68
CA PRO A 8 -25.96 -9.23 10.01
C PRO A 8 -25.22 -8.60 8.83
N PRO A 9 -24.18 -7.79 9.09
CA PRO A 9 -23.41 -7.17 8.02
C PRO A 9 -22.74 -8.24 7.16
N ARG A 10 -22.58 -7.96 5.87
CA ARG A 10 -21.80 -8.79 4.94
C ARG A 10 -21.20 -7.94 3.83
N PHE A 11 -20.00 -8.29 3.38
CA PHE A 11 -19.40 -7.68 2.19
C PHE A 11 -19.93 -8.38 0.93
N THR A 12 -20.64 -7.64 0.09
CA THR A 12 -21.07 -8.10 -1.25
C THR A 12 -20.02 -7.81 -2.32
N LYS A 13 -19.21 -6.77 -2.12
CA LYS A 13 -17.96 -6.52 -2.84
C LYS A 13 -16.84 -6.45 -1.81
N GLN A 14 -15.84 -7.33 -1.97
CA GLN A 14 -14.65 -7.36 -1.11
C GLN A 14 -13.72 -6.21 -1.49
N LEU A 15 -12.91 -5.77 -0.53
CA LEU A 15 -11.69 -5.02 -0.77
C LEU A 15 -10.70 -5.92 -1.53
N GLU A 16 -9.89 -5.30 -2.39
CA GLU A 16 -8.88 -6.00 -3.20
C GLU A 16 -7.49 -5.45 -2.89
N ASP A 17 -6.49 -6.32 -2.98
CA ASP A 17 -5.09 -5.93 -2.83
C ASP A 17 -4.68 -4.97 -3.95
N ILE A 18 -3.92 -3.92 -3.60
CA ILE A 18 -3.46 -2.92 -4.55
C ILE A 18 -1.93 -2.81 -4.49
N VAL A 19 -1.31 -2.78 -5.68
CA VAL A 19 0.08 -2.38 -5.86
C VAL A 19 0.09 -1.02 -6.55
N ALA A 20 0.35 0.03 -5.80
CA ALA A 20 0.28 1.42 -6.25
C ALA A 20 1.66 1.99 -6.60
N GLU A 21 1.70 3.04 -7.42
CA GLU A 21 2.94 3.77 -7.67
C GLU A 21 3.19 4.76 -6.53
N GLU A 22 4.46 4.98 -6.18
CA GLU A 22 4.84 6.00 -5.20
C GLU A 22 4.34 7.39 -5.64
N GLY A 23 3.69 8.10 -4.72
CA GLY A 23 3.08 9.42 -4.97
C GLY A 23 1.68 9.37 -5.59
N SER A 24 1.15 8.19 -5.93
CA SER A 24 -0.20 8.08 -6.50
C SER A 24 -1.31 8.08 -5.44
N GLN A 25 -2.51 8.53 -5.83
CA GLN A 25 -3.71 8.38 -5.00
C GLN A 25 -4.23 6.94 -5.09
N VAL A 26 -4.66 6.38 -3.95
CA VAL A 26 -5.24 5.05 -3.85
C VAL A 26 -6.64 5.12 -3.24
N VAL A 27 -7.55 4.27 -3.72
CA VAL A 27 -8.88 4.10 -3.13
C VAL A 27 -9.13 2.61 -2.88
N LEU A 28 -9.31 2.24 -1.63
CA LEU A 28 -9.86 0.94 -1.25
C LEU A 28 -11.39 1.08 -1.17
N GLU A 29 -12.12 0.20 -1.87
CA GLU A 29 -13.58 0.25 -1.94
C GLU A 29 -14.19 -1.14 -1.79
N GLY A 30 -15.27 -1.22 -1.03
CA GLY A 30 -16.11 -2.41 -0.90
C GLY A 30 -17.58 -2.03 -0.82
N VAL A 31 -18.45 -3.04 -0.81
CA VAL A 31 -19.89 -2.85 -0.62
C VAL A 31 -20.34 -3.73 0.53
N VAL A 32 -21.01 -3.12 1.50
CA VAL A 32 -21.52 -3.73 2.72
C VAL A 32 -23.03 -3.62 2.75
N GLU A 33 -23.68 -4.76 2.96
CA GLU A 33 -25.10 -4.81 3.28
C GLU A 33 -25.30 -5.17 4.75
N GLY A 34 -26.39 -4.72 5.35
CA GLY A 34 -26.81 -5.08 6.70
C GLY A 34 -28.04 -4.26 7.11
N ARG A 35 -28.84 -4.81 8.03
CA ARG A 35 -30.02 -4.12 8.58
C ARG A 35 -30.08 -4.30 10.10
N PRO A 36 -30.17 -3.23 10.91
CA PRO A 36 -30.00 -1.83 10.56
C PRO A 36 -28.68 -1.52 9.85
N THR A 37 -28.58 -0.35 9.22
CA THR A 37 -27.38 0.14 8.53
C THR A 37 -26.15 -0.04 9.43
N PRO A 38 -25.12 -0.79 9.00
CA PRO A 38 -23.93 -1.03 9.80
C PRO A 38 -23.15 0.24 10.11
N ALA A 39 -22.55 0.31 11.29
CA ALA A 39 -21.46 1.24 11.58
C ALA A 39 -20.16 0.71 10.97
N ILE A 40 -19.36 1.60 10.37
CA ILE A 40 -18.11 1.25 9.68
C ILE A 40 -16.92 1.79 10.45
N SER A 41 -15.93 0.93 10.67
CA SER A 41 -14.64 1.26 11.27
C SER A 41 -13.50 0.78 10.37
N TRP A 42 -12.49 1.62 10.17
CA TRP A 42 -11.30 1.26 9.41
C TRP A 42 -10.08 1.12 10.32
N TYR A 43 -9.20 0.20 9.96
CA TYR A 43 -7.96 -0.05 10.67
C TYR A 43 -6.80 -0.21 9.69
N ARG A 44 -5.62 0.27 10.07
CA ARG A 44 -4.35 -0.13 9.46
C ARG A 44 -3.60 -0.99 10.46
N ALA A 45 -3.38 -2.26 10.12
CA ALA A 45 -2.99 -3.29 11.08
C ALA A 45 -3.94 -3.31 12.29
N SER A 46 -3.47 -2.89 13.47
CA SER A 46 -4.26 -2.82 14.72
C SER A 46 -4.67 -1.38 15.10
N THR A 47 -4.28 -0.38 14.32
CA THR A 47 -4.55 1.03 14.63
C THR A 47 -5.82 1.50 13.92
N ALA A 48 -6.78 2.03 14.68
CA ALA A 48 -7.99 2.61 14.11
C ALA A 48 -7.64 3.86 13.30
N LEU A 49 -8.28 4.00 12.13
CA LEU A 49 -8.18 5.18 11.29
C LEU A 49 -9.36 6.11 11.54
N THR A 50 -9.10 7.39 11.44
CA THR A 50 -10.10 8.46 11.48
C THR A 50 -9.87 9.37 10.28
N ASP A 51 -10.91 10.11 9.88
CA ASP A 51 -10.74 11.13 8.85
C ASP A 51 -9.61 12.11 9.21
N SER A 52 -8.73 12.35 8.25
CA SER A 52 -7.58 13.24 8.35
C SER A 52 -7.16 13.71 6.95
N PRO A 53 -6.17 14.62 6.84
CA PRO A 53 -5.58 14.96 5.54
C PRO A 53 -4.95 13.75 4.82
N ASP A 54 -4.52 12.73 5.57
CA ASP A 54 -3.84 11.53 5.04
C ASP A 54 -4.83 10.41 4.66
N PHE A 55 -6.02 10.41 5.27
CA PHE A 55 -7.04 9.39 5.07
C PHE A 55 -8.43 10.01 5.00
N ARG A 56 -9.17 9.70 3.94
CA ARG A 56 -10.60 10.06 3.84
C ARG A 56 -11.46 8.80 3.86
N LEU A 57 -12.39 8.74 4.81
CA LEU A 57 -13.30 7.63 5.06
C LEU A 57 -14.70 8.03 4.61
N GLU A 58 -15.32 7.23 3.76
CA GLU A 58 -16.68 7.48 3.26
C GLU A 58 -17.53 6.21 3.39
N TYR A 59 -18.77 6.38 3.85
CA TYR A 59 -19.77 5.32 3.85
C TYR A 59 -21.12 5.88 3.40
N VAL A 60 -21.53 5.54 2.18
CA VAL A 60 -22.76 6.06 1.56
C VAL A 60 -23.43 4.92 0.79
N ASP A 61 -24.72 4.72 1.04
CA ASP A 61 -25.55 3.72 0.34
C ASP A 61 -24.94 2.31 0.27
N GLY A 62 -24.30 1.89 1.37
CA GLY A 62 -23.63 0.58 1.45
C GLY A 62 -22.21 0.55 0.86
N SER A 63 -21.79 1.56 0.10
CA SER A 63 -20.41 1.68 -0.40
C SER A 63 -19.49 2.22 0.68
N VAL A 64 -18.44 1.45 1.03
CA VAL A 64 -17.37 1.84 1.93
C VAL A 64 -16.14 2.22 1.13
N ARG A 65 -15.54 3.37 1.43
CA ARG A 65 -14.34 3.86 0.74
C ARG A 65 -13.33 4.41 1.72
N LEU A 66 -12.06 4.04 1.53
CA LEU A 66 -10.90 4.66 2.14
C LEU A 66 -10.01 5.22 1.03
N THR A 67 -9.82 6.53 1.02
CA THR A 67 -8.97 7.23 0.05
C THR A 67 -7.67 7.68 0.73
N LEU A 68 -6.54 7.33 0.11
CA LEU A 68 -5.20 7.80 0.46
C LEU A 68 -4.74 8.75 -0.65
N PRO A 69 -4.57 10.06 -0.38
CA PRO A 69 -4.19 11.04 -1.41
C PRO A 69 -2.82 10.78 -2.04
N GLU A 70 -1.86 10.28 -1.25
CA GLU A 70 -0.49 10.06 -1.68
C GLU A 70 0.05 8.76 -1.08
N MET A 71 0.51 7.87 -1.94
CA MET A 71 1.08 6.59 -1.53
C MET A 71 2.59 6.71 -1.27
N THR A 72 3.03 6.53 -0.01
CA THR A 72 4.46 6.38 0.34
C THR A 72 4.72 5.07 1.07
N GLU A 73 5.99 4.71 1.29
CA GLU A 73 6.34 3.46 1.99
C GLU A 73 5.64 3.32 3.35
N LYS A 74 5.33 4.45 4.00
CA LYS A 74 4.63 4.50 5.29
C LYS A 74 3.16 4.08 5.23
N GLU A 75 2.54 4.21 4.06
CA GLU A 75 1.14 3.86 3.82
C GLU A 75 0.99 2.39 3.42
N THR A 76 2.09 1.66 3.23
CA THR A 76 2.01 0.22 2.96
C THR A 76 1.50 -0.57 4.16
N GLY A 77 0.79 -1.67 3.88
CA GLY A 77 0.34 -2.61 4.89
C GLY A 77 -1.10 -3.08 4.69
N THR A 78 -1.60 -3.82 5.68
CA THR A 78 -2.96 -4.35 5.67
C THR A 78 -3.96 -3.33 6.20
N TYR A 79 -4.96 -3.03 5.38
CA TYR A 79 -6.11 -2.23 5.74
C TYR A 79 -7.32 -3.14 5.96
N THR A 80 -8.08 -2.86 7.02
CA THR A 80 -9.22 -3.67 7.44
C THR A 80 -10.44 -2.78 7.60
N CYS A 81 -11.52 -3.13 6.92
CA CYS A 81 -12.84 -2.56 7.12
C CYS A 81 -13.68 -3.50 7.99
N GLU A 82 -14.23 -2.95 9.07
CA GLU A 82 -15.15 -3.63 9.97
C GLU A 82 -16.53 -2.98 9.87
N ALA A 83 -17.55 -3.82 9.69
CA ALA A 83 -18.95 -3.41 9.67
C ALA A 83 -19.72 -4.10 10.80
N THR A 84 -20.40 -3.32 11.65
CA THR A 84 -21.09 -3.84 12.84
C THR A 84 -22.51 -3.30 12.96
N ASN A 85 -23.46 -4.17 13.29
CA ASN A 85 -24.81 -3.81 13.69
C ASN A 85 -25.30 -4.76 14.82
N PRO A 86 -26.49 -4.57 15.40
CA PRO A 86 -26.99 -5.45 16.47
C PRO A 86 -27.14 -6.93 16.11
N ALA A 87 -27.21 -7.26 14.82
CA ALA A 87 -27.33 -8.65 14.34
C ALA A 87 -25.97 -9.33 14.17
N GLY A 88 -24.86 -8.58 14.12
CA GLY A 88 -23.52 -9.16 14.02
C GLY A 88 -22.47 -8.22 13.46
N ARG A 89 -21.39 -8.83 12.98
CA ARG A 89 -20.16 -8.16 12.52
C ARG A 89 -19.61 -8.84 11.28
N ALA A 90 -19.10 -8.05 10.35
CA ALA A 90 -18.30 -8.53 9.22
C ALA A 90 -16.98 -7.77 9.14
N VAL A 91 -15.94 -8.45 8.66
CA VAL A 91 -14.60 -7.90 8.50
C VAL A 91 -14.08 -8.31 7.15
N ASN A 92 -13.44 -7.37 6.45
CA ASN A 92 -12.69 -7.67 5.24
C ASN A 92 -11.41 -6.82 5.20
N SER A 93 -10.34 -7.40 4.66
CA SER A 93 -9.01 -6.80 4.66
C SER A 93 -8.41 -6.88 3.26
N ALA A 94 -7.56 -5.90 2.94
CA ALA A 94 -6.75 -5.85 1.73
C ALA A 94 -5.34 -5.33 2.04
N ASN A 95 -4.37 -5.79 1.27
CA ASN A 95 -2.99 -5.36 1.37
C ASN A 95 -2.70 -4.25 0.36
N LEU A 96 -2.10 -3.16 0.85
CA LEU A 96 -1.64 -2.05 0.03
C LEU A 96 -0.12 -2.04 0.00
N SER A 97 0.46 -2.08 -1.21
CA SER A 97 1.91 -2.11 -1.42
C SER A 97 2.34 -1.13 -2.51
N ILE A 98 3.62 -0.76 -2.51
CA ILE A 98 4.20 0.13 -3.52
C ILE A 98 4.98 -0.67 -4.57
N ARG A 99 4.79 -0.30 -5.83
CA ARG A 99 5.68 -0.66 -6.93
C ARG A 99 6.91 0.25 -6.92
N VAL A 100 8.00 -0.24 -6.35
CA VAL A 100 9.29 0.45 -6.40
C VAL A 100 9.87 0.34 -7.80
N LYS A 101 10.12 1.47 -8.47
CA LYS A 101 10.80 1.49 -9.77
C LYS A 101 12.27 1.08 -9.60
N THR A 102 12.59 -0.15 -9.95
CA THR A 102 13.97 -0.64 -9.95
C THR A 102 14.68 -0.21 -11.22
N LEU A 103 15.95 0.18 -11.08
CA LEU A 103 16.83 0.46 -12.20
C LEU A 103 17.96 -0.56 -12.14
N ALA A 104 18.08 -1.36 -13.19
CA ALA A 104 19.14 -2.36 -13.29
C ALA A 104 20.52 -1.69 -13.11
N PRO A 105 21.46 -2.36 -12.41
CA PRO A 105 22.83 -1.90 -12.32
C PRO A 105 23.43 -1.67 -13.70
N LYS A 106 24.00 -0.49 -13.92
CA LYS A 106 24.70 -0.13 -15.14
C LYS A 106 26.02 0.53 -14.78
N PHE A 107 27.11 0.06 -15.40
CA PHE A 107 28.38 0.77 -15.35
C PHE A 107 28.28 2.04 -16.20
N ILE A 108 28.32 3.19 -15.54
CA ILE A 108 28.44 4.50 -16.18
C ILE A 108 29.90 4.71 -16.60
N LYS A 109 30.85 4.30 -15.76
CA LYS A 109 32.27 4.25 -16.09
C LYS A 109 32.80 2.86 -15.76
N GLY A 110 33.18 2.13 -16.80
CA GLY A 110 33.82 0.83 -16.69
C GLY A 110 35.31 0.95 -16.38
N LEU A 111 35.97 -0.20 -16.24
CA LEU A 111 37.42 -0.25 -16.17
C LEU A 111 38.03 0.02 -17.54
N GLU A 112 39.10 0.79 -17.55
CA GLU A 112 39.91 1.05 -18.74
C GLU A 112 41.25 0.33 -18.57
N ASN A 113 41.69 -0.36 -19.63
CA ASN A 113 42.98 -1.03 -19.63
C ASN A 113 44.08 0.01 -19.45
N THR A 114 44.94 -0.18 -18.45
CA THR A 114 46.04 0.73 -18.15
C THR A 114 47.32 -0.08 -18.00
N THR A 115 48.37 0.35 -18.69
CA THR A 115 49.74 -0.18 -18.52
C THR A 115 50.49 0.71 -17.54
N VAL A 116 51.13 0.11 -16.54
CA VAL A 116 51.91 0.84 -15.53
C VAL A 116 53.28 0.19 -15.34
N SER A 117 54.31 1.01 -15.10
CA SER A 117 55.66 0.55 -14.76
C SER A 117 55.70 -0.09 -13.37
N ASP A 118 56.64 -1.01 -13.17
CA ASP A 118 56.89 -1.66 -11.89
C ASP A 118 57.21 -0.63 -10.78
N GLY A 119 56.65 -0.85 -9.60
CA GLY A 119 56.77 0.05 -8.44
C GLY A 119 55.74 1.20 -8.35
N ASN A 120 54.89 1.39 -9.36
CA ASN A 120 53.90 2.48 -9.36
C ASN A 120 52.51 2.03 -8.87
N THR A 121 51.88 2.86 -8.03
CA THR A 121 50.49 2.65 -7.59
C THR A 121 49.50 3.20 -8.63
N ILE A 122 48.50 2.39 -8.99
CA ILE A 122 47.36 2.84 -9.79
C ILE A 122 46.08 2.88 -8.97
N ARG A 123 45.13 3.71 -9.40
CA ARG A 123 43.78 3.77 -8.84
C ARG A 123 42.75 3.41 -9.90
N LEU A 124 42.15 2.24 -9.77
CA LEU A 124 41.04 1.82 -10.60
C LEU A 124 39.73 2.39 -10.03
N ILE A 125 38.95 3.06 -10.88
CA ILE A 125 37.70 3.69 -10.48
C ILE A 125 36.60 3.19 -11.42
N VAL A 126 35.62 2.51 -10.85
CA VAL A 126 34.36 2.19 -11.53
C VAL A 126 33.24 3.07 -10.99
N LYS A 127 32.31 3.45 -11.87
CA LYS A 127 31.08 4.15 -11.48
C LYS A 127 29.89 3.32 -11.96
N ALA A 128 29.06 2.87 -11.02
CA ALA A 128 27.83 2.16 -11.31
C ALA A 128 26.61 2.97 -10.85
N SER A 129 25.51 2.85 -11.57
CA SER A 129 24.18 3.35 -11.18
C SER A 129 23.17 2.22 -11.11
N GLY A 130 22.16 2.35 -10.26
CA GLY A 130 21.04 1.41 -10.16
C GLY A 130 20.13 1.81 -8.99
N LYS A 131 18.92 1.27 -8.97
CA LYS A 131 17.96 1.36 -7.87
C LYS A 131 17.47 -0.06 -7.52
N PRO A 132 17.77 -0.59 -6.32
CA PRO A 132 18.55 0.04 -5.24
C PRO A 132 20.03 0.24 -5.63
N LYS A 133 20.76 1.04 -4.84
CA LYS A 133 22.18 1.35 -5.09
C LYS A 133 22.98 0.05 -5.27
N PRO A 134 23.67 -0.16 -6.40
CA PRO A 134 24.39 -1.40 -6.64
C PRO A 134 25.50 -1.64 -5.61
N ASN A 135 25.65 -2.88 -5.18
CA ASN A 135 26.82 -3.33 -4.43
C ASN A 135 27.94 -3.68 -5.43
N VAL A 136 29.05 -2.93 -5.40
CA VAL A 136 30.21 -3.15 -6.28
C VAL A 136 31.28 -3.89 -5.49
N LYS A 137 31.71 -5.05 -6.01
CA LYS A 137 32.78 -5.87 -5.43
C LYS A 137 33.98 -5.90 -6.39
N TRP A 138 35.18 -5.93 -5.82
CA TRP A 138 36.47 -6.07 -6.52
C TRP A 138 37.00 -7.50 -6.38
#